data_AF-A0A7X6A5J2-F1
#
_entry.id   AF-A0A7X6A5J2-F1
#
_cell.length_a   1.000
_cell.length_b   1.000
_cell.length_c   1.000
_cell.angle_alpha   90.00
_cell.angle_beta   90.00
_cell.angle_gamma   90.00
#
_symmetry.space_group_name_H-M   'P 1'
#
loop_
_entity.id
_entity.type
_entity.pdbx_description
1 polymer ?
#
loop_
_entity_poly.entity_id
_entity_poly.type
_entity_poly.pdbx_seq_one_letter_code
_entity_poly.pdbx_strand_id
1 'polypeptide(L)'
;MSRSSRDYLLIVPTALVLVALFAGPAFAEDEGQGAFVAQKCNMCHSVPQAELVAKVKSEKMKGPDLPAVARDSEWLTQFLKREIQNEGQEHKKEYTGTDEELQAIAAWLAKLDVPAQ
;
A
#
# COMPACT_ATOMS: atom_id res chain seq x y z
N MET A 1 8.75 62.99 -8.27
CA MET A 1 8.04 63.11 -6.98
C MET A 1 6.58 62.73 -7.19
N SER A 2 6.01 61.98 -6.24
CA SER A 2 4.58 61.60 -6.02
C SER A 2 3.85 60.83 -7.13
N ARG A 3 3.62 59.50 -7.00
CA ARG A 3 2.63 58.74 -6.17
C ARG A 3 1.16 58.93 -6.58
N SER A 4 0.49 57.76 -6.56
CA SER A 4 -0.95 57.53 -6.43
C SER A 4 -1.69 57.45 -7.78
N SER A 5 -2.52 56.45 -8.07
CA SER A 5 -3.30 55.63 -7.13
C SER A 5 -3.86 54.37 -7.79
N ARG A 6 -4.28 53.44 -6.92
CA ARG A 6 -5.47 52.58 -6.99
C ARG A 6 -5.35 51.20 -7.65
N ASP A 7 -5.26 50.22 -6.75
CA ASP A 7 -6.24 49.14 -6.60
C ASP A 7 -6.47 48.20 -7.79
N TYR A 8 -5.67 47.13 -7.83
CA TYR A 8 -6.17 45.81 -8.22
C TYR A 8 -5.79 44.80 -7.13
N LEU A 9 -6.51 44.89 -6.02
CA LEU A 9 -6.96 43.72 -5.29
C LEU A 9 -7.83 42.88 -6.26
N LEU A 10 -7.93 41.56 -6.03
CA LEU A 10 -8.93 40.63 -6.58
C LEU A 10 -8.63 40.12 -8.01
N ILE A 11 -8.49 38.84 -8.34
CA ILE A 11 -8.94 37.56 -7.77
C ILE A 11 -8.05 36.47 -8.40
N VAL A 12 -7.26 35.75 -7.59
CA VAL A 12 -6.80 34.39 -7.96
C VAL A 12 -7.71 33.46 -7.19
N PRO A 13 -8.47 32.60 -7.88
CA PRO A 13 -8.35 31.20 -7.53
C PRO A 13 -8.09 30.43 -8.81
N THR A 14 -6.87 29.94 -8.93
CA THR A 14 -6.59 28.67 -9.58
C THR A 14 -7.39 27.61 -8.83
N ALA A 15 -8.67 27.48 -9.13
CA ALA A 15 -9.48 26.35 -8.71
C ALA A 15 -9.09 25.18 -9.59
N LEU A 16 -7.91 24.62 -9.31
CA LEU A 16 -7.56 23.28 -9.75
C LEU A 16 -8.35 22.34 -8.84
N VAL A 17 -9.60 22.11 -9.22
CA VAL A 17 -10.48 21.15 -8.56
C VAL A 17 -9.88 19.77 -8.81
N LEU A 18 -9.01 19.34 -7.89
CA LEU A 18 -8.66 17.93 -7.69
C LEU A 18 -9.93 17.23 -7.23
N VAL A 19 -10.69 16.70 -8.18
CA VAL A 19 -11.68 15.64 -7.90
C VAL A 19 -10.90 14.36 -7.61
N ALA A 20 -10.26 14.31 -6.44
CA ALA A 20 -9.79 13.08 -5.83
C ALA A 20 -10.74 12.77 -4.66
N LEU A 21 -12.01 12.51 -4.99
CA LEU A 21 -13.04 12.26 -3.98
C LEU A 21 -13.74 10.94 -4.32
N PHE A 22 -13.42 9.96 -3.47
CA PHE A 22 -14.14 8.71 -3.22
C PHE A 22 -13.96 7.57 -4.22
N ALA A 23 -12.76 6.98 -4.27
CA ALA A 23 -12.69 5.53 -4.32
C ALA A 23 -13.12 5.02 -2.93
N GLY A 24 -14.37 4.60 -2.79
CA GLY A 24 -14.90 4.04 -1.54
C GLY A 24 -14.17 2.74 -1.15
N PRO A 25 -14.29 2.31 0.12
CA PRO A 25 -13.55 1.16 0.66
C PRO A 25 -13.78 -0.16 -0.10
N ALA A 26 -14.88 -0.28 -0.84
CA ALA A 26 -15.23 -1.47 -1.61
C ALA A 26 -14.37 -1.70 -2.87
N PHE A 27 -13.84 -0.64 -3.51
CA PHE A 27 -12.98 -0.82 -4.69
C PHE A 27 -11.55 -1.23 -4.30
N ALA A 28 -11.06 -0.68 -3.19
CA ALA A 28 -9.70 -0.94 -2.72
C ALA A 28 -9.47 -2.40 -2.25
N GLU A 29 -10.52 -3.13 -1.88
CA GLU A 29 -10.41 -4.51 -1.40
C GLU A 29 -10.13 -5.49 -2.55
N ASP A 30 -10.89 -5.38 -3.65
CA ASP A 30 -10.65 -6.14 -4.89
C ASP A 30 -9.33 -5.72 -5.57
N GLU A 31 -9.01 -4.43 -5.58
CA GLU A 31 -7.77 -3.93 -6.19
C GLU A 31 -6.52 -4.37 -5.42
N GLY A 32 -6.54 -4.33 -4.09
CA GLY A 32 -5.40 -4.74 -3.27
C GLY A 32 -5.11 -6.24 -3.35
N GLN A 33 -6.15 -7.08 -3.29
CA GLN A 33 -6.00 -8.52 -3.51
C GLN A 33 -5.53 -8.83 -4.93
N GLY A 34 -6.08 -8.16 -5.94
CA GLY A 34 -5.66 -8.29 -7.34
C GLY A 34 -4.18 -7.94 -7.53
N ALA A 35 -3.75 -6.79 -7.00
CA ALA A 35 -2.36 -6.34 -7.04
C ALA A 35 -1.42 -7.32 -6.31
N PHE A 36 -1.83 -7.89 -5.17
CA PHE A 36 -1.05 -8.89 -4.44
C PHE A 36 -0.72 -10.12 -5.30
N VAL A 37 -1.69 -10.60 -6.08
CA VAL A 37 -1.49 -11.72 -7.00
C VAL A 37 -0.68 -11.30 -8.23
N ALA A 38 -0.96 -10.12 -8.80
CA ALA A 38 -0.25 -9.59 -9.96
C ALA A 38 1.25 -9.39 -9.68
N GLN A 39 1.57 -8.85 -8.49
CA GLN A 39 2.94 -8.66 -7.99
C GLN A 39 3.56 -9.92 -7.40
N LYS A 40 2.88 -11.07 -7.53
CA LYS A 40 3.37 -12.41 -7.16
C LYS A 40 3.70 -12.54 -5.67
N CYS A 41 3.05 -11.78 -4.79
CA CYS A 41 3.20 -11.92 -3.35
C CYS A 41 2.80 -13.34 -2.89
N ASN A 42 1.81 -13.95 -3.56
CA ASN A 42 1.41 -15.34 -3.36
C ASN A 42 2.44 -16.39 -3.83
N MET A 43 3.60 -15.96 -4.33
CA MET A 43 4.71 -16.89 -4.49
C MET A 43 5.26 -17.35 -3.14
N CYS A 44 5.35 -16.46 -2.16
CA CYS A 44 5.95 -16.78 -0.86
C CYS A 44 4.93 -16.82 0.28
N HIS A 45 3.82 -16.09 0.18
CA HIS A 45 2.85 -15.93 1.27
C HIS A 45 1.49 -16.52 0.93
N SER A 46 0.81 -17.09 1.92
CA SER A 46 -0.62 -17.40 1.85
C SER A 46 -1.42 -16.27 2.51
N VAL A 47 -2.69 -16.11 2.16
CA VAL A 47 -3.66 -15.24 2.83
C VAL A 47 -4.93 -16.06 3.06
N PRO A 48 -5.07 -16.74 4.21
CA PRO A 48 -6.17 -17.68 4.45
C PRO A 48 -7.56 -17.07 4.30
N GLN A 49 -7.75 -15.82 4.75
CA GLN A 49 -9.02 -15.08 4.64
C GLN A 49 -9.45 -14.81 3.19
N ALA A 50 -8.50 -14.81 2.26
CA ALA A 50 -8.73 -14.60 0.83
C ALA A 50 -8.51 -15.87 0.01
N GLU A 51 -8.38 -17.02 0.67
CA GLU A 51 -8.15 -18.33 0.04
C GLU A 51 -6.93 -18.37 -0.90
N LEU A 52 -5.95 -17.48 -0.67
CA LEU A 52 -4.72 -17.43 -1.44
C LEU A 52 -3.67 -18.33 -0.79
N VAL A 53 -3.06 -19.21 -1.58
CA VAL A 53 -2.06 -20.17 -1.11
C VAL A 53 -0.68 -19.82 -1.66
N ALA A 54 0.35 -19.89 -0.80
CA ALA A 54 1.74 -19.76 -1.21
C ALA A 54 2.10 -20.84 -2.25
N LYS A 55 2.72 -20.42 -3.37
CA LYS A 55 3.07 -21.33 -4.49
C LYS A 55 4.47 -21.91 -4.40
N VAL A 56 5.35 -21.34 -3.59
CA VAL A 56 6.74 -21.82 -3.46
C VAL A 56 6.78 -23.16 -2.71
N LYS A 57 7.56 -24.10 -3.25
CA LYS A 57 7.80 -25.41 -2.62
C LYS A 57 8.96 -25.40 -1.62
N SER A 58 9.83 -24.40 -1.71
CA SER A 58 10.99 -24.26 -0.83
C SER A 58 10.57 -23.61 0.49
N GLU A 59 10.63 -24.38 1.58
CA GLU A 59 10.42 -23.91 2.96
C GLU A 59 11.32 -22.71 3.29
N LYS A 60 12.55 -22.67 2.76
CA LYS A 60 13.47 -21.54 2.98
C LYS A 60 13.00 -20.24 2.33
N MET A 61 12.18 -20.30 1.30
CA MET A 61 11.66 -19.13 0.58
C MET A 61 10.23 -18.80 0.96
N LYS A 62 9.52 -19.74 1.59
CA LYS A 62 8.16 -19.54 2.09
C LYS A 62 8.19 -18.48 3.19
N GLY A 63 7.33 -17.47 3.04
CA GLY A 63 7.05 -16.49 4.06
C GLY A 63 5.95 -16.98 4.99
N PRO A 64 5.70 -16.29 6.12
CA PRO A 64 4.54 -16.59 6.96
C PRO A 64 3.24 -16.34 6.20
N ASP A 65 2.16 -16.98 6.63
CA ASP A 65 0.82 -16.62 6.18
C ASP A 65 0.50 -15.19 6.65
N LEU A 66 -0.26 -14.46 5.84
CA LEU A 66 -0.52 -13.04 6.02
C LEU A 66 -2.00 -12.73 6.32
N PRO A 67 -2.24 -11.70 7.14
CA PRO A 67 -1.23 -10.98 7.94
C PRO A 67 -0.76 -11.85 9.12
N ALA A 68 0.56 -11.96 9.34
CA ALA A 68 1.10 -12.72 10.48
C ALA A 68 1.01 -11.96 11.81
N VAL A 69 1.05 -10.63 11.71
CA VAL A 69 0.95 -9.66 12.80
C VAL A 69 0.25 -8.42 12.28
N ALA A 70 -0.45 -7.70 13.14
CA ALA A 70 -1.13 -6.46 12.76
C ALA A 70 -0.08 -5.38 12.46
N ARG A 71 -0.14 -4.82 11.25
CA ARG A 71 0.72 -3.73 10.77
C ARG A 71 -0.13 -2.76 9.96
N ASP A 72 0.15 -1.48 10.11
CA ASP A 72 -0.46 -0.46 9.26
C ASP A 72 0.17 -0.41 7.86
N SER A 73 -0.49 0.29 6.94
CA SER A 73 -0.08 0.40 5.54
C SER A 73 1.27 1.11 5.36
N GLU A 74 1.63 2.04 6.24
CA GLU A 74 2.88 2.79 6.14
C GLU A 74 4.06 1.87 6.47
N TRP A 75 3.95 1.12 7.57
CA TRP A 75 4.93 0.12 7.95
C TRP A 75 5.11 -0.92 6.85
N LEU A 76 4.00 -1.45 6.29
CA LEU A 76 4.04 -2.44 5.21
C LEU A 76 4.77 -1.89 3.97
N THR A 77 4.49 -0.64 3.59
CA THR A 77 5.12 0.03 2.46
C THR A 77 6.63 0.15 2.66
N GLN A 78 7.08 0.67 3.81
CA GLN A 78 8.51 0.83 4.13
C GLN A 78 9.22 -0.53 4.20
N PHE A 79 8.59 -1.54 4.80
CA PHE A 79 9.18 -2.88 4.92
C PHE A 79 9.35 -3.56 3.56
N LEU A 80 8.36 -3.44 2.67
CA LEU A 80 8.41 -3.99 1.31
C LEU A 80 9.43 -3.27 0.42
N LYS A 81 9.67 -1.98 0.67
CA LYS A 81 10.77 -1.20 0.08
C LYS A 81 12.13 -1.44 0.75
N ARG A 82 12.19 -2.26 1.80
CA ARG A 82 13.40 -2.54 2.61
C ARG A 82 14.01 -1.29 3.23
N GLU A 83 13.19 -0.28 3.52
CA GLU A 83 13.61 0.94 4.22
C GLU A 83 13.69 0.72 5.74
N ILE A 84 12.98 -0.29 6.24
CA ILE A 84 12.97 -0.70 7.65
C ILE A 84 13.18 -2.21 7.79
N GLN A 85 13.48 -2.64 9.02
CA GLN A 85 13.66 -4.04 9.39
C GLN A 85 12.58 -4.49 10.38
N ASN A 86 12.15 -5.74 10.26
CA ASN A 86 11.37 -6.44 11.26
C ASN A 86 12.29 -7.42 11.99
N GLU A 87 12.53 -7.21 13.29
CA GLU A 87 13.42 -8.07 14.10
C GLU A 87 14.83 -8.23 13.50
N GLY A 88 15.37 -7.15 12.92
CA GLY A 88 16.70 -7.15 12.29
C GLY A 88 16.75 -7.78 10.89
N GLN A 89 15.60 -8.15 10.33
CA GLN A 89 15.48 -8.72 8.99
C GLN A 89 14.70 -7.79 8.07
N GLU A 90 15.18 -7.64 6.84
CA GLU A 90 14.44 -6.97 5.77
C GLU A 90 13.52 -7.96 5.04
N HIS A 91 12.54 -7.46 4.29
CA HIS A 91 11.81 -8.31 3.36
C HIS A 91 12.78 -8.94 2.33
N LYS A 92 12.59 -10.23 2.02
CA LYS A 92 13.55 -11.00 1.19
C LYS A 92 13.76 -10.43 -0.21
N LYS A 93 12.78 -9.69 -0.73
CA LYS A 93 12.83 -9.06 -2.04
C LYS A 93 12.31 -7.64 -1.95
N GLU A 94 13.07 -6.69 -2.48
CA GLU A 94 12.58 -5.32 -2.65
C GLU A 94 11.37 -5.30 -3.60
N TYR A 95 10.36 -4.52 -3.24
CA TYR A 95 9.20 -4.30 -4.09
C TYR A 95 9.57 -3.46 -5.32
N THR A 96 9.10 -3.87 -6.50
CA THR A 96 9.45 -3.24 -7.79
C THR A 96 8.24 -2.86 -8.64
N GLY A 97 7.02 -2.92 -8.09
CA GLY A 97 5.80 -2.45 -8.75
C GLY A 97 5.60 -0.94 -8.59
N THR A 98 4.41 -0.43 -8.92
CA THR A 98 4.11 1.00 -8.73
C THR A 98 3.78 1.32 -7.28
N ASP A 99 3.95 2.60 -6.89
CA ASP A 99 3.56 3.07 -5.55
C ASP A 99 2.05 2.93 -5.31
N GLU A 100 1.21 3.10 -6.34
CA GLU A 100 -0.24 2.90 -6.24
C GLU A 100 -0.60 1.44 -5.93
N GLU A 101 -0.01 0.49 -6.65
CA GLU A 101 -0.20 -0.94 -6.37
C GLU A 101 0.29 -1.30 -4.97
N LEU A 102 1.43 -0.73 -4.54
CA LEU A 102 1.97 -0.98 -3.21
C LEU A 102 1.04 -0.48 -2.11
N GLN A 103 0.50 0.73 -2.27
CA GLN A 103 -0.46 1.29 -1.33
C GLN A 103 -1.75 0.46 -1.29
N ALA A 104 -2.25 -0.01 -2.44
CA ALA A 104 -3.42 -0.88 -2.50
C ALA A 104 -3.18 -2.21 -1.76
N ILE A 105 -2.03 -2.86 -1.99
CA ILE A 105 -1.63 -4.09 -1.28
C ILE A 105 -1.54 -3.84 0.22
N ALA A 106 -0.84 -2.78 0.64
CA ALA A 106 -0.63 -2.46 2.04
C ALA A 106 -1.94 -2.13 2.76
N ALA A 107 -2.80 -1.32 2.14
CA ALA A 107 -4.11 -0.96 2.69
C ALA A 107 -5.07 -2.15 2.77
N TRP A 108 -4.98 -3.10 1.85
CA TRP A 108 -5.74 -4.34 1.92
C TRP A 108 -5.25 -5.23 3.05
N LEU A 109 -3.95 -5.53 3.12
CA LEU A 109 -3.37 -6.36 4.18
C LEU A 109 -3.60 -5.80 5.59
N ALA A 110 -3.54 -4.47 5.76
CA ALA A 110 -3.76 -3.82 7.05
C ALA A 110 -5.20 -3.92 7.59
N LYS A 111 -6.16 -4.26 6.73
CA LYS A 111 -7.58 -4.44 7.12
C LYS A 111 -7.93 -5.89 7.46
N LEU A 112 -7.09 -6.84 7.07
CA LEU A 112 -7.33 -8.26 7.37
C LEU A 112 -7.09 -8.53 8.85
N ASP A 113 -7.88 -9.43 9.41
CA ASP A 113 -7.66 -9.88 10.78
C ASP A 113 -6.35 -10.68 10.87
N VAL A 114 -5.69 -10.71 12.01
CA VAL A 114 -4.58 -11.65 12.22
C VAL A 114 -5.19 -13.01 12.57
N PRO A 115 -5.07 -14.05 11.72
CA PRO A 115 -5.59 -15.36 12.07
C PRO A 115 -4.86 -15.91 13.30
N ALA A 116 -5.53 -16.77 14.06
CA ALA A 116 -4.85 -17.53 15.11
C ALA A 116 -3.80 -18.43 14.44
N GLN A 117 -2.53 -18.16 14.75
CA GLN A 117 -1.35 -18.83 14.18
C GLN A 117 -1.12 -20.21 14.81
#